data_AF-A0A3M7MAM3-F1
#
_entry.id   AF-A0A3M7MAM3-F1
#
_cell.length_a   1.000
_cell.length_b   1.000
_cell.length_c   1.000
_cell.angle_alpha   90.00
_cell.angle_beta   90.00
_cell.angle_gamma   90.00
#
_symmetry.space_group_name_H-M   'P 1'
#
loop_
_entity.id
_entity.type
_entity.pdbx_description
1 polymer ?
#
loop_
_entity_poly.entity_id
_entity_poly.type
_entity_poly.pdbx_seq_one_letter_code
_entity_poly.pdbx_strand_id
1 'polypeptide(L)'
;MDAAIAHFSSVPWAAELINDTANWTPVPTRSMIRKASGEDAFFAETISTDRTVRHILTLRGKEEPDEDIAYKEIKELVDVGDGLDGYPHVLHGGLAATLLDEACGSLIGYNASKKHERARECGRSIDRPSWMTACSLPHFTNTKR
;
A
#
# COMPACT_ATOMS: atom_id res chain seq x y z
N MET A 1 9.78 -2.12 6.04
CA MET A 1 9.39 -0.71 6.27
C MET A 1 10.62 0.14 6.58
N ASP A 2 11.36 -0.16 7.66
CA ASP A 2 12.52 0.65 8.10
C ASP A 2 13.60 0.82 7.03
N ALA A 3 13.92 -0.24 6.29
CA ALA A 3 14.85 -0.16 5.16
C ALA A 3 14.38 0.79 4.04
N ALA A 4 13.07 0.79 3.75
CA ALA A 4 12.50 1.69 2.73
C ALA A 4 12.50 3.14 3.24
N ILE A 5 12.16 3.37 4.52
CA ILE A 5 12.25 4.70 5.13
C ILE A 5 13.71 5.20 5.06
N ALA A 6 14.67 4.40 5.50
CA ALA A 6 16.09 4.78 5.46
C ALA A 6 16.58 5.10 4.04
N HIS A 7 16.18 4.31 3.06
CA HIS A 7 16.50 4.55 1.65
C HIS A 7 15.90 5.88 1.16
N PHE A 8 14.58 6.08 1.31
CA PHE A 8 13.93 7.30 0.82
C PHE A 8 14.30 8.54 1.62
N SER A 9 14.67 8.42 2.90
CA SER A 9 15.23 9.52 3.68
C SER A 9 16.61 9.97 3.18
N SER A 10 17.31 9.17 2.38
CA SER A 10 18.56 9.59 1.72
C SER A 10 18.33 10.40 0.44
N VAL A 11 17.10 10.44 -0.08
CA VAL A 11 16.71 11.18 -1.28
C VAL A 11 16.00 12.48 -0.85
N PRO A 12 16.54 13.67 -1.14
CA PRO A 12 16.06 14.92 -0.52
C PRO A 12 14.56 15.19 -0.64
N TRP A 13 14.01 15.10 -1.86
CA TRP A 13 12.58 15.35 -2.11
C TRP A 13 11.66 14.31 -1.43
N ALA A 14 12.12 13.07 -1.29
CA ALA A 14 11.35 12.02 -0.64
C ALA A 14 11.44 12.14 0.89
N ALA A 15 12.61 12.53 1.40
CA ALA A 15 12.81 12.86 2.80
C ALA A 15 11.89 14.00 3.26
N GLU A 16 11.68 15.03 2.46
CA GLU A 16 10.73 16.11 2.74
C GLU A 16 9.30 15.56 2.96
N LEU A 17 8.85 14.64 2.09
CA LEU A 17 7.54 14.00 2.22
C LEU A 17 7.42 13.11 3.47
N ILE A 18 8.48 12.37 3.81
CA ILE A 18 8.51 11.50 4.99
C ILE A 18 8.52 12.34 6.28
N ASN A 19 9.25 13.46 6.28
CA ASN A 19 9.40 14.35 7.42
C ASN A 19 8.18 15.27 7.62
N ASP A 20 7.30 15.40 6.63
CA ASP A 20 5.99 16.04 6.76
C ASP A 20 5.01 15.16 7.56
N THR A 21 5.35 14.99 8.84
CA THR A 21 4.57 14.23 9.81
C THR A 21 3.28 14.95 10.20
N ALA A 22 3.07 16.20 9.80
CA ALA A 22 1.80 16.89 10.01
C ALA A 22 0.71 16.27 9.13
N ASN A 23 1.04 15.99 7.86
CA ASN A 23 0.07 15.51 6.88
C ASN A 23 0.13 13.99 6.66
N TRP A 24 1.30 13.36 6.84
CA TRP A 24 1.54 11.99 6.41
C TRP A 24 1.90 11.04 7.56
N THR A 25 1.48 9.80 7.42
CA THR A 25 1.92 8.67 8.24
C THR A 25 2.54 7.60 7.34
N PRO A 26 3.83 7.29 7.50
CA PRO A 26 4.43 6.14 6.84
C PRO A 26 3.76 4.85 7.30
N VAL A 27 3.33 4.02 6.35
CA VAL A 27 2.69 2.73 6.62
C VAL A 27 3.35 1.62 5.81
N PRO A 28 3.36 0.37 6.32
CA PRO A 28 3.84 -0.76 5.53
C PRO A 28 3.00 -0.95 4.26
N THR A 29 3.65 -0.99 3.11
CA THR A 29 3.03 -1.41 1.85
C THR A 29 2.72 -2.91 1.90
N ARG A 30 1.44 -3.26 2.01
CA ARG A 30 0.99 -4.63 2.33
C ARG A 30 1.35 -5.65 1.24
N SER A 31 1.31 -5.24 -0.02
CA SER A 31 1.60 -6.08 -1.19
C SER A 31 3.06 -6.57 -1.25
N MET A 32 3.97 -5.92 -0.53
CA MET A 32 5.38 -6.35 -0.43
C MET A 32 5.63 -7.35 0.70
N ILE A 33 4.63 -7.62 1.54
CA ILE A 33 4.78 -8.56 2.65
C ILE A 33 4.40 -9.93 2.12
N ARG A 34 5.36 -10.86 2.07
CA ARG A 34 5.08 -12.25 1.72
C ARG A 34 4.07 -12.84 2.71
N LYS A 35 2.98 -13.40 2.18
CA LYS A 35 1.92 -14.02 2.99
C LYS A 35 1.89 -15.52 2.78
N ALA A 36 1.52 -16.25 3.82
CA ALA A 36 1.45 -17.72 3.77
C ALA A 36 0.41 -18.23 2.76
N SER A 37 -0.63 -17.44 2.46
CA SER A 37 -1.64 -17.74 1.44
C SER A 37 -1.11 -17.63 0.01
N GLY A 38 0.06 -17.02 -0.20
CA GLY A 38 0.61 -16.74 -1.53
C GLY A 38 -0.03 -15.55 -2.25
N GLU A 39 -0.98 -14.85 -1.63
CA GLU A 39 -1.48 -13.59 -2.17
C GLU A 39 -0.35 -12.54 -2.20
N ASP A 40 -0.46 -11.60 -3.14
CA ASP A 40 0.53 -10.56 -3.44
C ASP A 40 1.93 -11.08 -3.84
N ALA A 41 2.10 -12.37 -4.13
CA ALA A 41 3.39 -12.94 -4.56
C ALA A 41 3.98 -12.24 -5.81
N PHE A 42 3.15 -11.63 -6.65
CA PHE A 42 3.64 -10.78 -7.74
C PHE A 42 4.51 -9.63 -7.22
N PHE A 43 4.02 -8.85 -6.25
CA PHE A 43 4.78 -7.76 -5.64
C PHE A 43 5.83 -8.25 -4.65
N ALA A 44 5.45 -9.11 -3.71
CA ALA A 44 6.32 -9.56 -2.62
C ALA A 44 7.48 -10.47 -3.08
N GLU A 45 7.38 -11.09 -4.25
CA GLU A 45 8.38 -12.04 -4.75
C GLU A 45 8.81 -11.71 -6.19
N THR A 46 7.88 -11.74 -7.15
CA THR A 46 8.23 -11.68 -8.59
C THR A 46 8.93 -10.39 -8.99
N ILE A 47 8.44 -9.23 -8.52
CA ILE A 47 9.03 -7.93 -8.85
C ILE A 47 9.77 -7.28 -7.69
N SER A 48 10.02 -8.00 -6.59
CA SER A 48 10.80 -7.52 -5.44
C SER A 48 12.24 -8.06 -5.47
N THR A 49 13.07 -7.50 -6.37
CA THR A 49 14.47 -7.88 -6.55
C THR A 49 15.36 -6.65 -6.70
N ASP A 50 16.68 -6.81 -6.61
CA ASP A 50 17.65 -5.73 -6.78
C ASP A 50 17.62 -5.07 -8.18
N ARG A 51 17.06 -5.77 -9.18
CA ARG A 51 16.93 -5.29 -10.55
C ARG A 51 15.53 -4.72 -10.85
N THR A 52 14.54 -4.95 -10.00
CA THR A 52 13.14 -4.60 -10.25
C THR A 52 12.67 -3.53 -9.26
N VAL A 53 11.55 -3.70 -8.53
CA VAL A 53 11.17 -2.80 -7.45
C VAL A 53 12.02 -3.12 -6.22
N ARG A 54 12.93 -2.21 -5.86
CA ARG A 54 13.92 -2.40 -4.77
C ARG A 54 13.34 -1.98 -3.43
N HIS A 55 12.66 -0.83 -3.43
CA HIS A 55 12.01 -0.28 -2.25
C HIS A 55 10.65 0.33 -2.63
N ILE A 56 9.68 0.17 -1.75
CA ILE A 56 8.41 0.89 -1.82
C ILE A 56 7.98 1.31 -0.41
N LEU A 57 7.45 2.51 -0.32
CA LEU A 57 6.93 3.07 0.92
C LEU A 57 5.63 3.81 0.63
N THR A 58 4.57 3.42 1.32
CA THR A 58 3.29 4.11 1.26
C THR A 58 3.21 5.15 2.39
N LEU A 59 2.87 6.39 2.03
CA LEU A 59 2.51 7.45 2.94
C LEU A 59 1.00 7.64 2.89
N ARG A 60 0.34 7.48 4.03
CA ARG A 60 -1.11 7.66 4.16
C ARG A 60 -1.42 9.03 4.76
N GLY A 61 -2.42 9.73 4.21
CA GLY A 61 -2.92 10.97 4.80
C GLY A 61 -3.40 10.77 6.25
N LYS A 62 -3.20 11.78 7.08
CA LYS A 62 -3.69 11.82 8.46
C LYS A 62 -5.10 12.37 8.60
N GLU A 63 -5.49 13.28 7.72
CA GLU A 63 -6.82 13.86 7.75
C GLU A 63 -7.87 12.81 7.41
N GLU A 64 -8.94 12.79 8.21
CA GLU A 64 -10.13 11.97 7.98
C GLU A 64 -11.34 12.89 7.74
N PRO A 65 -11.43 13.50 6.54
CA PRO A 65 -12.37 14.59 6.29
C PRO A 65 -13.83 14.14 6.17
N ASP A 66 -14.09 12.84 6.03
CA ASP A 66 -15.41 12.28 5.75
C ASP A 66 -15.64 10.99 6.56
N GLU A 67 -16.90 10.75 6.95
CA GLU A 67 -17.33 9.54 7.67
C GLU A 67 -17.32 8.29 6.77
N ASP A 68 -17.58 8.45 5.47
CA ASP A 68 -17.61 7.38 4.49
C ASP A 68 -16.25 7.15 3.83
N ILE A 69 -15.48 8.22 3.59
CA ILE A 69 -14.15 8.17 2.96
C ILE A 69 -13.10 8.77 3.91
N ALA A 70 -12.43 7.91 4.66
CA ALA A 70 -11.42 8.34 5.63
C ALA A 70 -10.16 8.90 4.97
N TYR A 71 -9.70 8.34 3.85
CA TYR A 71 -8.47 8.76 3.19
C TYR A 71 -8.77 9.14 1.74
N LYS A 72 -8.50 10.39 1.36
CA LYS A 72 -8.67 10.87 -0.02
C LYS A 72 -7.46 10.59 -0.91
N GLU A 73 -6.29 10.48 -0.29
CA GLU A 73 -5.03 10.28 -1.01
C GLU A 73 -4.05 9.42 -0.22
N ILE A 74 -3.20 8.74 -0.98
CA ILE A 74 -1.95 8.13 -0.52
C ILE A 74 -0.84 8.55 -1.48
N LYS A 75 0.40 8.47 -1.02
CA LYS A 75 1.58 8.59 -1.88
C LYS A 75 2.38 7.32 -1.79
N GLU A 76 2.80 6.79 -2.93
CA GLU A 76 3.71 5.64 -2.97
C GLU A 76 5.03 6.08 -3.55
N LEU A 77 6.07 5.99 -2.72
CA LEU A 77 7.45 6.21 -3.13
C LEU A 77 7.97 4.86 -3.60
N VAL A 78 8.37 4.77 -4.87
CA VAL A 78 8.83 3.52 -5.48
C VAL A 78 10.23 3.74 -6.04
N ASP A 79 11.16 2.89 -5.64
CA ASP A 79 12.50 2.82 -6.19
C ASP A 79 12.59 1.66 -7.18
N VAL A 80 12.83 1.98 -8.45
CA VAL A 80 12.78 1.03 -9.56
C VAL A 80 14.17 0.89 -10.20
N GLY A 81 14.58 -0.36 -10.42
CA GLY A 81 15.76 -0.73 -11.19
C GLY A 81 15.49 -0.80 -12.70
N ASP A 82 16.51 -1.22 -13.45
CA ASP A 82 16.51 -1.30 -14.91
C ASP A 82 16.02 -2.65 -15.46
N GLY A 83 15.55 -3.56 -14.60
CA GLY A 83 14.99 -4.86 -14.97
C GLY A 83 13.53 -4.81 -15.45
N LEU A 84 12.93 -3.62 -15.51
CA LEU A 84 11.52 -3.42 -15.85
C LEU A 84 11.33 -2.42 -17.00
N ASP A 85 12.37 -2.25 -17.81
CA ASP A 85 12.40 -1.35 -18.95
C ASP A 85 11.59 -1.93 -20.14
N GLY A 86 10.75 -1.10 -20.77
CA GLY A 86 10.13 -1.42 -22.07
C GLY A 86 10.95 -0.94 -23.26
N TYR A 87 11.82 0.05 -23.01
CA TYR A 87 12.86 0.56 -23.89
C TYR A 87 14.03 0.98 -22.99
N PRO A 88 15.29 1.00 -23.46
CA PRO A 88 16.43 1.32 -22.59
C PRO A 88 16.21 2.59 -21.74
N HIS A 89 16.28 2.42 -20.43
CA HIS A 89 16.08 3.45 -19.40
C HIS A 89 14.67 4.08 -19.39
N VAL A 90 13.67 3.34 -19.87
CA VAL A 90 12.25 3.75 -19.87
C VAL A 90 11.40 2.64 -19.29
N LEU A 91 10.75 2.93 -18.17
CA LEU A 91 9.85 2.02 -17.48
C LEU A 91 8.79 1.45 -18.43
N HIS A 92 8.61 0.13 -18.42
CA HIS A 92 7.58 -0.52 -19.23
C HIS A 92 6.20 -0.01 -18.84
N GLY A 93 5.38 0.39 -19.81
CA GLY A 93 4.05 0.96 -19.55
C GLY A 93 3.11 0.02 -18.79
N GLY A 94 3.25 -1.29 -19.01
CA GLY A 94 2.53 -2.30 -18.23
C GLY A 94 2.86 -2.26 -16.73
N LEU A 95 4.12 -2.03 -16.35
CA LEU A 95 4.48 -1.89 -14.95
C LEU A 95 4.00 -0.55 -14.38
N ALA A 96 4.08 0.53 -15.16
CA ALA A 96 3.53 1.82 -14.72
C ALA A 96 2.02 1.69 -14.41
N ALA A 97 1.28 0.96 -15.25
CA ALA A 97 -0.12 0.63 -15.00
C ALA A 97 -0.30 -0.25 -13.75
N THR A 98 0.59 -1.22 -13.53
CA THR A 98 0.56 -2.07 -12.32
C THR A 98 0.83 -1.30 -11.03
N LEU A 99 1.76 -0.35 -11.02
CA LEU A 99 2.00 0.51 -9.86
C LEU A 99 0.80 1.43 -9.58
N LEU A 100 0.13 1.91 -10.63
CA LEU A 100 -1.10 2.68 -10.47
C LEU A 100 -2.24 1.82 -9.90
N ASP A 101 -2.41 0.59 -10.39
CA ASP A 101 -3.39 -0.36 -9.88
C ASP A 101 -3.15 -0.67 -8.39
N GLU A 102 -1.89 -0.86 -8.01
CA GLU A 102 -1.49 -1.07 -6.61
C GLU A 102 -1.85 0.12 -5.72
N ALA A 103 -1.53 1.35 -6.14
CA ALA A 103 -1.88 2.56 -5.38
C ALA A 103 -3.41 2.70 -5.21
N CYS A 104 -4.18 2.46 -6.28
CA CYS A 104 -5.64 2.49 -6.22
C CYS A 104 -6.20 1.41 -5.29
N GLY A 105 -5.73 0.17 -5.41
CA GLY A 105 -6.10 -0.95 -4.56
C GLY A 105 -5.76 -0.70 -3.10
N SER A 106 -4.58 -0.14 -2.82
CA SER A 106 -4.14 0.25 -1.49
C SER A 106 -5.06 1.31 -0.88
N LEU A 107 -5.39 2.38 -1.61
CA LEU A 107 -6.30 3.44 -1.14
C LEU A 107 -7.70 2.89 -0.81
N ILE A 108 -8.26 2.06 -1.69
CA ILE A 108 -9.55 1.39 -1.47
C ILE A 108 -9.46 0.49 -0.22
N GLY A 109 -8.39 -0.29 -0.09
CA GLY A 109 -8.17 -1.18 1.05
C GLY A 109 -8.05 -0.44 2.38
N TYR A 110 -7.38 0.72 2.42
CA TYR A 110 -7.30 1.55 3.62
C TYR A 110 -8.68 2.09 4.04
N ASN A 111 -9.45 2.61 3.09
CA ASN A 111 -10.80 3.10 3.36
C ASN A 111 -11.76 1.99 3.81
N ALA A 112 -11.72 0.83 3.15
CA ALA A 112 -12.50 -0.32 3.57
C ALA A 112 -12.15 -0.75 5.01
N SER A 113 -10.86 -0.88 5.32
CA SER A 113 -10.39 -1.24 6.66
C SER A 113 -10.87 -0.24 7.72
N LYS A 114 -10.79 1.06 7.42
CA LYS A 114 -11.22 2.11 8.33
C LYS A 114 -12.73 2.12 8.55
N LYS A 115 -13.51 1.88 7.49
CA LYS A 115 -14.96 1.74 7.58
C LYS A 115 -15.36 0.54 8.45
N HIS A 116 -14.64 -0.58 8.33
CA HIS A 116 -14.83 -1.73 9.21
C HIS A 116 -14.46 -1.42 10.67
N GLU A 117 -13.37 -0.68 10.93
CA GLU A 117 -12.99 -0.22 12.28
C GLU A 117 -14.10 0.62 12.92
N ARG A 118 -14.57 1.67 12.23
CA ARG A 118 -15.65 2.55 12.70
C ARG A 118 -16.96 1.78 12.98
N ALA A 119 -17.29 0.81 12.13
CA ALA A 119 -18.48 -0.02 12.33
C ALA A 119 -18.38 -0.89 13.58
N ARG A 120 -17.20 -1.49 13.84
CA ARG A 120 -16.95 -2.28 15.04
C ARG A 120 -17.07 -1.44 16.30
N GLU A 121 -16.53 -0.22 16.31
CA GLU A 121 -16.67 0.72 17.42
C GLU A 121 -18.15 1.07 17.71
N CYS A 122 -18.97 1.17 16.67
CA CYS A 122 -20.42 1.37 16.78
C CYS A 122 -21.23 0.08 17.02
N GLY A 123 -20.58 -1.08 17.17
CA GLY A 123 -21.25 -2.37 17.33
C GLY A 123 -22.01 -2.89 16.10
N ARG A 124 -21.71 -2.37 14.90
CA ARG A 124 -22.31 -2.78 13.61
C ARG A 124 -21.39 -3.75 12.87
N SER A 125 -21.94 -4.79 12.24
CA SER A 125 -21.21 -5.63 11.28
C SER A 125 -21.39 -5.11 9.86
N ILE A 126 -20.30 -4.96 9.11
CA ILE A 126 -20.35 -4.66 7.67
C ILE A 126 -20.01 -5.94 6.90
N ASP A 127 -20.92 -6.35 6.02
CA ASP A 127 -20.69 -7.44 5.08
C ASP A 127 -19.75 -7.01 3.96
N ARG A 128 -18.97 -7.96 3.45
CA ARG A 128 -18.03 -7.69 2.36
C ARG A 128 -18.81 -7.26 1.11
N PRO A 129 -18.44 -6.14 0.46
CA PRO A 129 -19.05 -5.76 -0.80
C PRO A 129 -18.76 -6.81 -1.88
N SER A 130 -19.76 -7.14 -2.70
CA SER A 130 -19.65 -8.17 -3.75
C SER A 130 -18.62 -7.85 -4.84
N TRP A 131 -18.28 -6.56 -5.00
CA TRP A 131 -17.30 -6.08 -5.97
C TRP A 131 -15.85 -6.18 -5.50
N MET A 132 -15.61 -6.50 -4.22
CA MET A 132 -14.25 -6.60 -3.68
C MET A 132 -13.63 -7.96 -3.98
N THR A 133 -12.64 -7.97 -4.86
CA THR A 133 -11.98 -9.17 -5.38
C THR A 133 -10.78 -9.64 -4.56
N ALA A 134 -10.05 -8.73 -3.90
CA ALA A 134 -8.85 -9.05 -3.11
C ALA A 134 -9.12 -9.06 -1.59
N CYS A 135 -8.63 -10.09 -0.90
CA CYS A 135 -8.75 -10.23 0.56
C CYS A 135 -7.47 -9.67 1.21
N SER A 136 -7.56 -8.53 1.88
CA SER A 136 -6.48 -8.06 2.77
C SER A 136 -6.98 -7.62 4.15
N LEU A 137 -8.26 -7.86 4.44
CA LEU A 137 -8.75 -7.75 5.81
C LEU A 137 -8.12 -8.90 6.61
N PRO A 138 -7.47 -8.60 7.75
CA PRO A 138 -6.90 -9.66 8.57
C PRO A 138 -8.02 -10.66 8.88
N HIS A 139 -7.79 -11.92 8.52
CA HIS A 139 -8.51 -13.04 9.12
C HIS A 139 -8.20 -12.98 10.61
N PHE A 140 -9.03 -12.24 11.36
CA PHE A 140 -9.07 -12.39 12.80
C PHE A 140 -9.55 -13.82 13.02
N THR A 141 -8.62 -14.65 13.48
CA THR A 141 -8.90 -16.01 13.94
C THR A 141 -10.05 -15.91 14.93
N ASN A 142 -11.19 -16.48 14.54
CA ASN A 142 -12.34 -16.63 15.41
C ASN A 142 -11.97 -17.65 16.50
N THR A 143 -11.29 -17.18 17.54
CA THR A 143 -11.12 -17.94 18.77
C THR A 143 -12.36 -17.73 19.62
N LYS A 144 -13.46 -18.38 19.22
CA LYS A 144 -14.46 -18.83 20.19
C LYS A 144 -13.81 -19.92 21.05
N ARG A 145 -13.52 -19.58 22.30
CA ARG A 145 -13.63 -20.52 23.41
C ARG A 145 -14.96 -20.28 24.10
#